data_AF-A0A250JQN0-F1
#
_entry.id   AF-A0A250JQN0-F1
#
_cell.length_a   1.000
_cell.length_b   1.000
_cell.length_c   1.000
_cell.angle_alpha   90.00
_cell.angle_beta   90.00
_cell.angle_gamma   90.00
#
_symmetry.space_group_name_H-M   'P 1'
#
loop_
_entity.id
_entity.type
_entity.pdbx_description
1 polymer ?
#
loop_
_entity_poly.entity_id
_entity_poly.type
_entity_poly.pdbx_seq_one_letter_code
_entity_poly.pdbx_strand_id
1 'polypeptide(L)'
;MEKGAPPGEGRREVTRMLKNTWPRDRHVGPGGGLYTGPGGGLYTGPGGGASTGPGGGLSTAPGGGLYTGLGGGLSTAPGGGLYTGPGGGMSTGPGGGLYRGLGGGLYTGPGGGLYTGHCEQPYRSNLPPREALLEYLARHRLEHLLLQCG
;
A
#
# COMPACT_ATOMS: atom_id res chain seq x y z
N MET A 1 -4.30 -41.84 -2.41
CA MET A 1 -5.60 -41.24 -2.06
C MET A 1 -5.32 -39.88 -1.46
N GLU A 2 -5.32 -38.88 -2.33
CA GLU A 2 -5.02 -37.48 -2.02
C GLU A 2 -6.15 -36.93 -1.15
N LYS A 3 -5.83 -36.53 0.08
CA LYS A 3 -6.81 -35.91 0.98
C LYS A 3 -6.99 -34.46 0.51
N GLY A 4 -8.13 -34.18 -0.10
CA GLY A 4 -8.50 -32.85 -0.58
C GLY A 4 -8.45 -31.80 0.54
N ALA A 5 -7.74 -30.72 0.27
CA ALA A 5 -7.64 -29.56 1.15
C ALA A 5 -9.01 -28.87 1.31
N PRO A 6 -9.35 -28.31 2.49
CA PRO A 6 -10.62 -27.64 2.72
C PRO A 6 -10.74 -26.35 1.88
N PRO A 7 -11.91 -26.05 1.28
CA PRO A 7 -12.11 -24.85 0.49
C PRO A 7 -12.36 -23.67 1.44
N GLY A 8 -11.38 -22.79 1.62
CA GLY A 8 -11.61 -21.57 2.41
C GLY A 8 -10.40 -20.74 2.82
N GLU A 9 -9.18 -21.29 2.73
CA GLU A 9 -7.95 -20.60 3.17
C GLU A 9 -7.63 -19.36 2.31
N GLY A 10 -7.78 -19.45 0.98
CA GLY A 10 -7.35 -18.40 0.05
C GLY A 10 -8.14 -17.10 0.11
N ARG A 11 -9.44 -17.12 0.47
CA ARG A 11 -10.26 -15.90 0.60
C ARG A 11 -9.92 -15.10 1.86
N ARG A 12 -9.48 -15.78 2.92
CA ARG A 12 -9.14 -15.14 4.21
C ARG A 12 -7.80 -14.42 4.14
N GLU A 13 -6.84 -14.96 3.41
CA GLU A 13 -5.51 -14.38 3.24
C GLU A 13 -5.52 -13.13 2.34
N VAL A 14 -6.27 -13.16 1.24
CA VAL A 14 -6.50 -11.98 0.38
C VAL A 14 -7.22 -10.87 1.15
N THR A 15 -8.21 -11.20 1.97
CA THR A 15 -8.90 -10.22 2.85
C THR A 15 -7.97 -9.63 3.92
N ARG A 16 -6.94 -10.38 4.33
CA ARG A 16 -5.92 -9.92 5.30
C ARG A 16 -4.88 -9.00 4.65
N MET A 17 -4.50 -9.27 3.39
CA MET A 17 -3.56 -8.42 2.62
C MET A 17 -4.21 -7.15 2.04
N LEU A 18 -5.53 -7.16 1.79
CA LEU A 18 -6.29 -5.98 1.36
C LEU A 18 -6.59 -5.00 2.50
N LYS A 19 -6.52 -5.45 3.76
CA LYS A 19 -6.81 -4.60 4.91
C LYS A 19 -5.71 -3.53 5.02
N ASN A 20 -6.12 -2.27 4.91
CA ASN A 20 -5.26 -1.09 5.05
C ASN A 20 -4.25 -0.88 3.92
N THR A 21 -4.51 -1.39 2.72
CA THR A 21 -3.67 -1.13 1.53
C THR A 21 -4.47 -0.53 0.39
N TRP A 22 -3.84 0.36 -0.36
CA TRP A 22 -4.46 1.16 -1.42
C TRP A 22 -3.78 0.86 -2.76
N PRO A 23 -4.51 0.89 -3.88
CA PRO A 23 -3.91 0.80 -5.22
C PRO A 23 -2.85 1.89 -5.40
N ARG A 24 -1.70 1.51 -5.96
CA ARG A 24 -0.55 2.39 -6.17
C ARG A 24 -0.18 2.57 -7.63
N ASP A 25 -0.90 1.92 -8.53
CA ASP A 25 -0.73 2.10 -9.96
C ASP A 25 -1.04 3.55 -10.39
N ARG A 26 -0.76 3.85 -11.65
CA ARG A 26 -1.02 5.15 -12.29
C ARG A 26 -2.32 5.14 -13.09
N HIS A 27 -3.22 4.18 -12.84
CA HIS A 27 -4.50 4.09 -13.51
C HIS A 27 -5.47 5.12 -12.92
N VAL A 28 -6.16 5.84 -13.81
CA VAL A 28 -7.11 6.91 -13.45
C VAL A 28 -8.57 6.44 -13.45
N GLY A 29 -8.84 5.20 -13.89
CA GLY A 29 -10.18 4.61 -13.90
C GLY A 29 -10.52 3.89 -12.59
N PRO A 30 -11.77 3.40 -12.45
CA PRO A 30 -12.25 2.74 -11.23
C PRO A 30 -11.26 1.70 -10.68
N GLY A 31 -10.99 1.77 -9.37
CA GLY A 31 -10.05 0.89 -8.69
C GLY A 31 -8.56 1.22 -8.88
N GLY A 32 -8.22 2.21 -9.71
CA GLY A 32 -6.85 2.66 -9.94
C GLY A 32 -6.28 3.53 -8.81
N GLY A 33 -4.95 3.62 -8.74
CA GLY A 33 -4.23 4.39 -7.73
C GLY A 33 -4.42 5.90 -7.88
N LEU A 34 -4.61 6.41 -9.09
CA LEU A 34 -4.91 7.82 -9.36
C LEU A 34 -6.42 8.13 -9.42
N TYR A 35 -7.27 7.13 -9.22
CA TYR A 35 -8.71 7.32 -9.21
C TYR A 35 -9.17 7.99 -7.92
N THR A 36 -10.04 8.99 -8.06
CA THR A 36 -10.58 9.79 -6.95
C THR A 36 -11.96 9.32 -6.49
N GLY A 37 -12.59 8.37 -7.18
CA GLY A 37 -13.86 7.78 -6.78
C GLY A 37 -13.69 6.58 -5.84
N PRO A 38 -14.80 6.00 -5.33
CA PRO A 38 -14.77 4.87 -4.41
C PRO A 38 -13.87 3.72 -4.89
N GLY A 39 -13.05 3.18 -3.97
CA GLY A 39 -12.10 2.10 -4.26
C GLY A 39 -10.78 2.56 -4.90
N GLY A 40 -10.65 3.85 -5.25
CA GLY A 40 -9.41 4.42 -5.78
C GLY A 40 -8.37 4.79 -4.72
N GLY A 41 -7.11 4.89 -5.13
CA GLY A 41 -6.00 5.29 -4.27
C GLY A 41 -6.06 6.75 -3.79
N LEU A 42 -6.63 7.65 -4.61
CA LEU A 42 -6.83 9.07 -4.26
C LEU A 42 -8.22 9.36 -3.67
N TYR A 43 -9.02 8.33 -3.41
CA TYR A 43 -10.33 8.51 -2.77
C TYR A 43 -10.16 9.00 -1.32
N THR A 44 -10.87 10.07 -0.98
CA THR A 44 -10.84 10.70 0.34
C THR A 44 -11.95 10.21 1.27
N GLY A 45 -12.98 9.56 0.72
CA GLY A 45 -14.05 8.96 1.51
C GLY A 45 -13.61 7.68 2.25
N PRO A 46 -14.48 7.10 3.09
CA PRO A 46 -14.13 5.98 3.99
C PRO A 46 -13.45 4.82 3.26
N GLY A 47 -12.33 4.33 3.82
CA GLY A 47 -11.55 3.23 3.26
C GLY A 47 -10.72 3.58 2.02
N GLY A 48 -10.71 4.85 1.59
CA GLY A 48 -9.86 5.34 0.52
C GLY A 48 -8.41 5.58 0.94
N GLY A 49 -7.48 5.50 -0.02
CA GLY A 49 -6.06 5.73 0.23
C GLY A 49 -5.72 7.17 0.63
N ALA A 50 -6.53 8.15 0.22
CA ALA A 50 -6.41 9.54 0.65
C ALA A 50 -7.37 9.88 1.80
N SER A 51 -7.98 8.89 2.46
CA SER A 51 -8.91 9.12 3.56
C SER A 51 -8.20 9.30 4.90
N THR A 52 -8.65 10.27 5.70
CA THR A 52 -8.18 10.52 7.07
C THR A 52 -8.95 9.71 8.12
N GLY A 53 -10.10 9.15 7.75
CA GLY A 53 -10.93 8.33 8.63
C GLY A 53 -10.26 7.00 9.04
N PRO A 54 -10.83 6.26 10.01
CA PRO A 54 -10.28 4.99 10.48
C PRO A 54 -10.03 4.01 9.33
N GLY A 55 -8.83 3.42 9.29
CA GLY A 55 -8.44 2.50 8.22
C GLY A 55 -8.36 3.16 6.84
N GLY A 56 -8.12 4.47 6.77
CA GLY A 56 -7.73 5.19 5.57
C GLY A 56 -6.21 5.41 5.49
N GLY A 57 -5.70 5.69 4.30
CA GLY A 57 -4.24 5.87 4.10
C GLY A 57 -3.69 7.11 4.78
N LEU A 58 -4.47 8.17 4.94
CA LEU A 58 -4.10 9.37 5.71
C LEU A 58 -4.52 9.31 7.18
N SER A 59 -4.92 8.14 7.68
CA SER A 59 -5.24 7.97 9.09
C SER A 59 -3.99 7.78 9.93
N THR A 60 -3.95 8.43 11.11
CA THR A 60 -2.94 8.22 12.15
C THR A 60 -3.37 7.17 13.19
N ALA A 61 -4.60 6.65 13.09
CA ALA A 61 -5.10 5.58 13.95
C ALA A 61 -4.44 4.23 13.61
N PRO A 62 -4.45 3.23 14.52
CA PRO A 62 -3.90 1.90 14.25
C PRO A 62 -4.38 1.30 12.92
N GLY A 63 -3.42 0.86 12.11
CA GLY A 63 -3.68 0.35 10.76
C GLY A 63 -3.84 1.43 9.69
N GLY A 64 -3.73 2.72 10.02
CA GLY A 64 -3.67 3.80 9.03
C GLY A 64 -2.32 3.91 8.32
N GLY A 65 -2.30 4.57 7.16
CA GLY A 65 -1.05 4.78 6.43
C GLY A 65 -0.11 5.80 7.08
N LEU A 66 -0.62 6.72 7.91
CA LEU A 66 0.20 7.66 8.71
C LEU A 66 0.52 7.14 10.12
N TYR A 67 0.09 5.92 10.46
CA TYR A 67 0.41 5.30 11.73
C TYR A 67 1.86 4.80 11.76
N THR A 68 2.58 5.06 12.85
CA THR A 68 3.98 4.65 13.06
C THR A 68 4.12 3.33 13.82
N GLY A 69 3.07 2.85 14.47
CA GLY A 69 3.06 1.55 15.14
C GLY A 69 2.91 0.37 14.17
N LEU A 70 2.99 -0.86 14.69
CA LEU A 70 2.96 -2.10 13.92
C LEU A 70 1.84 -2.12 12.86
N GLY A 71 2.21 -2.47 11.63
CA GLY A 71 1.30 -2.55 10.47
C GLY A 71 0.89 -1.20 9.87
N GLY A 72 1.34 -0.08 10.44
CA GLY A 72 1.12 1.25 9.87
C GLY A 72 2.02 1.56 8.67
N GLY A 73 1.58 2.48 7.81
CA GLY A 73 2.36 2.88 6.62
C GLY A 73 3.67 3.59 6.96
N LEU A 74 3.78 4.24 8.12
CA LEU A 74 5.02 4.86 8.61
C LEU A 74 5.84 3.97 9.56
N SER A 75 5.44 2.71 9.73
CA SER A 75 6.21 1.77 10.54
C SER A 75 7.42 1.23 9.80
N THR A 76 8.56 1.18 10.48
CA THR A 76 9.78 0.48 10.04
C THR A 76 9.85 -0.97 10.50
N ALA A 77 8.91 -1.42 11.35
CA ALA A 77 8.80 -2.82 11.75
C ALA A 77 8.20 -3.71 10.64
N PRO A 78 8.37 -5.04 10.69
CA PRO A 78 7.82 -5.97 9.69
C PRO A 78 6.34 -5.72 9.39
N GLY A 79 5.99 -5.72 8.10
CA GLY A 79 4.64 -5.39 7.62
C GLY A 79 4.31 -3.89 7.58
N GLY A 80 5.24 -3.03 8.00
CA GLY A 80 5.13 -1.57 7.85
C GLY A 80 5.50 -1.08 6.45
N GLY A 81 4.99 0.10 6.09
CA GLY A 81 5.24 0.70 4.79
C GLY A 81 6.69 1.15 4.58
N LEU A 82 7.38 1.55 5.65
CA LEU A 82 8.81 1.93 5.64
C LEU A 82 9.75 0.74 5.90
N TYR A 83 9.22 -0.47 6.06
CA TYR A 83 10.05 -1.65 6.23
C TYR A 83 10.81 -1.99 4.95
N THR A 84 12.10 -2.27 5.06
CA THR A 84 13.01 -2.60 3.95
C THR A 84 13.17 -4.10 3.74
N GLY A 85 12.84 -4.92 4.75
CA GLY A 85 12.87 -6.37 4.65
C GLY A 85 11.76 -6.93 3.74
N PRO A 86 11.73 -8.26 3.53
CA PRO A 86 10.76 -8.91 2.64
C PRO A 86 9.31 -8.54 2.96
N GLY A 87 8.53 -8.21 1.92
CA GLY A 87 7.14 -7.79 2.06
C GLY A 87 6.93 -6.36 2.59
N GLY A 88 8.00 -5.60 2.85
CA GLY A 88 7.92 -4.19 3.22
C GLY A 88 7.73 -3.26 2.02
N GLY A 89 7.11 -2.10 2.26
CA GLY A 89 6.87 -1.09 1.21
C GLY A 89 8.16 -0.50 0.62
N MET A 90 9.26 -0.53 1.36
CA MET A 90 10.59 -0.11 0.88
C MET A 90 11.48 -1.29 0.48
N SER A 91 10.94 -2.50 0.35
CA SER A 91 11.72 -3.66 -0.07
C SER A 91 12.06 -3.62 -1.57
N THR A 92 13.26 -4.09 -1.90
CA THR A 92 13.73 -4.33 -3.28
C THR A 92 13.49 -5.77 -3.75
N GLY A 93 12.95 -6.65 -2.90
CA GLY A 93 12.58 -8.02 -3.26
C GLY A 93 11.18 -8.13 -3.87
N PRO A 94 10.80 -9.31 -4.40
CA PRO A 94 9.49 -9.52 -5.03
C PRO A 94 8.30 -8.99 -4.22
N GLY A 95 7.40 -8.25 -4.87
CA GLY A 95 6.25 -7.61 -4.24
C GLY A 95 6.56 -6.36 -3.40
N GLY A 96 7.83 -5.97 -3.27
CA GLY A 96 8.23 -4.73 -2.59
C GLY A 96 7.95 -3.47 -3.41
N GLY A 97 7.85 -2.32 -2.74
CA GLY A 97 7.57 -1.04 -3.41
C GLY A 97 8.75 -0.51 -4.23
N LEU A 98 9.99 -0.91 -3.90
CA LEU A 98 11.18 -0.59 -4.69
C LEU A 98 11.54 -1.68 -5.71
N TYR A 99 10.74 -2.75 -5.79
CA TYR A 99 10.97 -3.83 -6.73
C TYR A 99 10.54 -3.46 -8.15
N ARG A 100 11.40 -3.80 -9.13
CA ARG A 100 11.17 -3.53 -10.56
C ARG A 100 10.61 -4.71 -11.33
N GLY A 101 10.51 -5.90 -10.73
CA GLY A 101 9.92 -7.07 -11.38
C GLY A 101 8.39 -7.14 -11.21
N LEU A 102 7.77 -8.17 -11.78
CA LEU A 102 6.33 -8.39 -11.75
C LEU A 102 5.73 -8.17 -10.35
N GLY A 103 4.65 -7.38 -10.29
CA GLY A 103 3.95 -7.05 -9.04
C GLY A 103 4.70 -6.11 -8.09
N GLY A 104 5.83 -5.53 -8.50
CA GLY A 104 6.57 -4.54 -7.72
C GLY A 104 6.06 -3.10 -7.91
N GLY A 105 6.35 -2.23 -6.94
CA GLY A 105 5.94 -0.82 -6.99
C GLY A 105 6.60 -0.01 -8.11
N LEU A 106 7.82 -0.38 -8.53
CA LEU A 106 8.53 0.27 -9.64
C LEU A 106 8.33 -0.45 -10.98
N TYR A 107 7.48 -1.48 -11.03
CA TYR A 107 7.18 -2.20 -12.28
C TYR A 107 6.18 -1.44 -13.14
N THR A 108 6.46 -1.39 -14.45
CA THR A 108 5.68 -0.65 -15.45
C THR A 108 4.69 -1.52 -16.24
N GLY A 109 4.73 -2.84 -16.08
CA GLY A 109 3.76 -3.75 -16.69
C GLY A 109 2.53 -3.99 -15.82
N PRO A 110 1.54 -4.76 -16.31
CA PRO A 110 0.31 -5.06 -15.57
C PRO A 110 0.59 -5.54 -14.14
N GLY A 111 -0.18 -5.00 -13.18
CA GLY A 111 -0.03 -5.29 -11.75
C GLY A 111 1.10 -4.51 -11.05
N GLY A 112 1.88 -3.70 -11.78
CA GLY A 112 2.93 -2.86 -11.20
C GLY A 112 2.45 -1.48 -10.74
N GLY A 113 3.17 -0.87 -9.80
CA GLY A 113 2.85 0.46 -9.27
C GLY A 113 3.07 1.62 -10.25
N LEU A 114 3.81 1.40 -11.34
CA LEU A 114 3.98 2.40 -12.39
C LEU A 114 3.06 2.16 -13.60
N TYR A 115 2.25 1.10 -13.57
CA TYR A 115 1.35 0.76 -14.68
C TYR A 115 0.23 1.77 -14.83
N THR A 116 -0.09 2.16 -16.06
CA THR A 116 -1.14 3.15 -16.37
C THR A 116 -2.45 2.52 -16.84
N GLY A 117 -2.42 1.24 -17.25
CA GLY A 117 -3.59 0.51 -17.73
C GLY A 117 -4.46 -0.03 -16.61
N HIS A 118 -5.66 -0.46 -16.96
CA HIS A 118 -6.55 -1.15 -16.03
C HIS A 118 -5.94 -2.50 -15.62
N CYS A 119 -5.98 -2.81 -14.33
CA CYS A 119 -5.54 -4.08 -13.78
C CYS A 119 -6.48 -4.49 -12.65
N GLU A 120 -6.91 -5.74 -12.63
CA GLU A 120 -7.75 -6.26 -11.54
C GLU A 120 -6.99 -6.37 -10.21
N GLN A 121 -5.67 -6.56 -10.28
CA GLN A 121 -4.80 -6.77 -9.14
C GLN A 121 -3.61 -5.81 -9.21
N PRO A 122 -3.85 -4.50 -9.02
CA PRO A 122 -2.78 -3.54 -9.06
C PRO A 122 -1.86 -3.71 -7.85
N TYR A 123 -0.62 -3.22 -7.97
CA TYR A 123 0.26 -3.12 -6.82
C TYR A 123 -0.42 -2.31 -5.71
N ARG A 124 -0.40 -2.81 -4.47
CA ARG A 124 -1.00 -2.15 -3.32
C ARG A 124 0.03 -1.93 -2.24
N SER A 125 -0.12 -0.85 -1.48
CA SER A 125 0.74 -0.53 -0.35
C SER A 125 -0.08 0.12 0.76
N ASN A 126 0.35 -0.08 2.00
CA ASN A 126 -0.15 0.67 3.16
C ASN A 126 0.47 2.07 3.26
N LEU A 127 1.49 2.39 2.46
CA LEU A 127 1.98 3.77 2.33
C LEU A 127 0.89 4.68 1.74
N PRO A 128 0.65 5.86 2.34
CA PRO A 128 -0.28 6.83 1.78
C PRO A 128 0.19 7.37 0.42
N PRO A 129 -0.70 7.99 -0.37
CA PRO A 129 -0.33 8.69 -1.60
C PRO A 129 0.90 9.57 -1.39
N ARG A 130 1.86 9.51 -2.33
CA ARG A 130 3.20 10.10 -2.14
C ARG A 130 3.10 11.60 -1.83
N GLU A 131 2.19 12.28 -2.51
CA GLU A 131 1.95 13.71 -2.39
C GLU A 131 1.53 14.06 -0.95
N ALA A 132 0.55 13.33 -0.42
CA ALA A 132 0.05 13.55 0.94
C ALA A 132 1.05 13.10 2.02
N LEU A 133 1.82 12.04 1.76
CA LEU A 133 2.91 11.61 2.63
C LEU A 133 3.97 12.71 2.77
N LEU A 134 4.46 13.25 1.65
CA LEU A 134 5.49 14.29 1.66
C LEU A 134 5.00 15.56 2.37
N GLU A 135 3.74 15.95 2.12
CA GLU A 135 3.10 17.08 2.79
C GLU A 135 3.00 16.85 4.31
N TYR A 136 2.62 15.64 4.74
CA TYR A 136 2.57 15.29 6.16
C TYR A 136 3.95 15.30 6.81
N LEU A 137 4.94 14.64 6.20
CA LEU A 137 6.30 14.58 6.75
C LEU A 137 6.87 15.98 6.95
N ALA A 138 6.75 16.85 5.94
CA ALA A 138 7.22 18.22 6.00
C ALA A 138 6.51 19.07 7.07
N ARG A 139 5.19 18.90 7.24
CA ARG A 139 4.42 19.62 8.28
C ARG A 139 4.78 19.19 9.69
N HIS A 140 5.10 17.91 9.88
CA HIS A 140 5.33 17.31 11.19
C HIS A 140 6.81 17.11 11.54
N ARG A 141 7.73 17.57 10.68
CA ARG A 141 9.19 17.37 10.80
C ARG A 141 9.58 15.90 10.98
N LEU A 142 8.89 15.02 10.26
CA LEU A 142 9.10 13.58 10.30
C LEU A 142 10.03 13.11 9.17
N GLU A 143 10.69 14.01 8.45
CA GLU A 143 11.71 13.67 7.44
C GLU A 143 12.79 12.70 7.93
N HIS A 144 13.07 12.64 9.23
CA HIS A 144 13.99 11.66 9.81
C HIS A 144 13.57 10.19 9.55
N LEU A 145 12.27 9.91 9.38
CA LEU A 145 11.77 8.58 9.03
C LEU A 145 12.22 8.11 7.64
N LEU A 146 12.51 9.05 6.72
CA LEU A 146 13.05 8.72 5.40
C LEU A 146 14.58 8.55 5.40
N LEU A 147 15.25 9.06 6.44
CA LEU A 147 16.72 9.05 6.57
C LEU A 147 17.26 7.83 7.34
N GLN A 148 16.39 7.04 7.98
CA GLN A 148 16.77 5.82 8.69
C GLN A 148 16.88 4.58 7.77
N CYS A 149 16.61 4.72 6.48
CA CYS A 149 16.87 3.68 5.49
C CYS A 149 18.32 3.78 4.99
N GLY A 150 19.26 3.46 5.87
CA GLY A 150 20.70 3.28 5.57
C GLY A 150 21.12 1.87 5.86
#